data_AF-K0PP33-F1
#
_entry.id   AF-K0PP33-F1
#
_cell.length_a   1.000
_cell.length_b   1.000
_cell.length_c   1.000
_cell.angle_alpha   90.00
_cell.angle_beta   90.00
_cell.angle_gamma   90.00
#
_symmetry.space_group_name_H-M   'P 1'
#
loop_
_entity.id
_entity.type
_entity.pdbx_description
1 polymer ?
#
loop_
_entity_poly.entity_id
_entity_poly.type
_entity_poly.pdbx_seq_one_letter_code
_entity_poly.pdbx_strand_id
1 'polypeptide(L)'
;MIRNMFKIFTVTLLTGSLGQVALSVPAYAGGRISFNLAPDNAEDAGLFSTGLRIYSLYRDLKDADIRQQGRGNAAGIGQAGRGNLGFIQQRGNGHSATLRQNGNNNAYGIFQYGRNTQTDVAQDGENGSGATFSYGW
;
A
#
# COMPACT_ATOMS: atom_id res chain seq x y z
N MET A 1 -9.81 9.22 -22.36
CA MET A 1 -8.68 10.11 -21.97
C MET A 1 -8.54 10.04 -20.45
N ILE A 2 -7.60 9.26 -19.95
CA ILE A 2 -7.38 9.11 -18.49
C ILE A 2 -6.03 9.76 -18.19
N ARG A 3 -6.07 10.88 -17.44
CA ARG A 3 -4.90 11.65 -17.01
C ARG A 3 -4.27 10.94 -15.81
N ASN A 4 -3.16 10.24 -16.00
CA ASN A 4 -2.40 9.69 -14.87
C ASN A 4 -1.30 10.66 -14.46
N MET A 5 -1.57 11.35 -13.35
CA MET A 5 -0.60 12.11 -12.58
C MET A 5 0.43 11.16 -11.97
N PHE A 6 1.67 11.21 -12.46
CA PHE A 6 2.84 10.68 -11.76
C PHE A 6 2.93 11.31 -10.37
N LYS A 7 2.69 10.55 -9.29
CA LYS A 7 2.97 10.98 -7.92
C LYS A 7 4.31 10.41 -7.43
N ILE A 8 5.34 11.21 -7.68
CA ILE A 8 6.53 11.54 -6.86
C ILE A 8 7.05 10.44 -5.91
N PHE A 9 8.26 9.95 -6.21
CA PHE A 9 9.18 9.33 -5.24
C PHE A 9 9.47 10.31 -4.10
N THR A 10 9.09 9.98 -2.87
CA THR A 10 9.57 10.72 -1.67
C THR A 10 10.55 9.83 -0.92
N VAL A 11 11.85 10.07 -1.15
CA VAL A 11 12.93 9.57 -0.29
C VAL A 11 13.29 10.69 0.67
N THR A 12 12.84 10.61 1.92
CA THR A 12 13.30 11.54 2.96
C THR A 12 14.60 11.01 3.54
N LEU A 13 15.73 11.46 3.00
CA LEU A 13 17.06 11.21 3.56
C LEU A 13 17.54 12.50 4.25
N LEU A 14 17.41 12.57 5.58
CA LEU A 14 17.97 13.66 6.39
C LEU A 14 19.39 13.29 6.83
N THR A 15 20.37 13.48 5.96
CA THR A 15 21.79 13.56 6.36
C THR A 15 22.03 14.90 7.03
N GLY A 16 22.27 14.89 8.34
CA GLY A 16 22.67 16.08 9.07
C GLY A 16 24.07 16.56 8.65
N SER A 17 24.18 17.79 8.19
CA SER A 17 25.08 18.81 8.77
C SER A 17 25.03 20.14 7.98
N LEU A 18 24.86 21.22 8.76
CA LEU A 18 25.11 22.64 8.46
C LEU A 18 24.07 23.43 7.63
N GLY A 19 23.36 24.34 8.32
CA GLY A 19 22.64 25.47 7.72
C GLY A 19 21.29 25.74 8.37
N GLN A 20 21.20 26.80 9.16
CA GLN A 20 20.02 27.19 9.94
C GLN A 20 18.73 27.34 9.09
N VAL A 21 17.75 26.47 9.33
CA VAL A 21 16.33 26.82 9.32
C VAL A 21 15.70 26.05 10.48
N ALA A 22 15.32 26.76 11.54
CA ALA A 22 14.59 26.18 12.67
C ALA A 22 13.14 25.90 12.24
N LEU A 23 12.92 24.83 11.49
CA LEU A 23 11.64 24.14 11.50
C LEU A 23 11.76 23.11 12.61
N SER A 24 10.99 23.26 13.67
CA SER A 24 10.79 22.21 14.67
C SER A 24 10.07 21.05 14.00
N VAL A 25 10.80 20.27 13.19
CA VAL A 25 10.34 18.96 12.74
C VAL A 25 10.24 18.12 14.00
N PRO A 26 9.04 17.63 14.37
CA PRO A 26 8.94 16.67 15.45
C PRO A 26 9.92 15.55 15.14
N ALA A 27 10.75 15.18 16.11
CA ALA A 27 11.66 14.07 15.99
C ALA A 27 10.87 12.77 15.86
N TYR A 28 10.35 12.48 14.67
CA TYR A 28 10.03 11.11 14.29
C TYR A 28 11.37 10.46 13.98
N ALA A 29 11.90 9.77 15.00
CA ALA A 29 12.95 8.80 14.83
C ALA A 29 12.40 7.67 13.93
N GLY A 30 12.54 7.83 12.62
CA GLY A 30 12.45 6.72 11.69
C GLY A 30 12.27 7.09 10.24
N GLY A 31 13.17 6.60 9.40
CA GLY A 31 13.06 6.70 7.94
C GLY A 31 12.02 5.71 7.42
N ARG A 32 11.51 5.96 6.21
CA ARG A 32 10.59 5.05 5.52
C ARG A 32 10.87 4.99 4.03
N ILE A 33 10.78 3.79 3.47
CA ILE A 33 10.82 3.53 2.03
C ILE A 33 9.51 2.87 1.64
N SER A 34 8.95 3.26 0.48
CA SER A 34 7.76 2.63 -0.07
C SER A 34 7.90 2.38 -1.57
N PHE A 35 7.43 1.24 -2.02
CA PHE A 35 7.40 0.81 -3.42
C PHE A 35 5.95 0.51 -3.79
N ASN A 36 5.46 1.13 -4.86
CA ASN A 36 4.16 0.81 -5.43
C ASN A 36 4.39 0.11 -6.77
N LEU A 37 3.87 -1.10 -6.90
CA LEU A 37 3.83 -1.85 -8.15
C LEU A 37 2.38 -1.86 -8.62
N ALA A 38 2.09 -1.20 -9.71
CA ALA A 38 0.78 -1.26 -10.36
C ALA A 38 1.05 -1.33 -11.88
N PRO A 39 0.58 -2.36 -12.60
CA PRO A 39 0.78 -2.43 -14.03
C PRO A 39 0.04 -1.32 -14.77
N ASP A 40 0.65 -0.78 -15.83
CA ASP A 40 0.11 0.32 -16.62
C ASP A 40 -0.80 -0.14 -17.78
N ASN A 41 -0.81 -1.44 -18.08
CA ASN A 41 -1.61 -2.02 -19.15
C ASN A 41 -2.50 -3.17 -18.62
N ALA A 42 -3.60 -3.42 -19.34
CA ALA A 42 -4.61 -4.38 -18.92
C ALA A 42 -4.12 -5.84 -18.95
N GLU A 43 -3.17 -6.16 -19.82
CA GLU A 43 -2.60 -7.51 -19.95
C GLU A 43 -1.76 -7.88 -18.73
N ASP A 44 -0.80 -7.02 -18.37
CA ASP A 44 0.03 -7.17 -17.18
C ASP A 44 -0.80 -7.07 -15.90
N ALA A 45 -1.84 -6.21 -15.88
CA ALA A 45 -2.78 -6.14 -14.77
C ALA A 45 -3.54 -7.46 -14.57
N GLY A 46 -3.90 -8.14 -15.66
CA GLY A 46 -4.52 -9.47 -15.65
C GLY A 46 -3.58 -10.54 -15.08
N LEU A 47 -2.32 -10.57 -15.52
CA LEU A 47 -1.32 -11.51 -14.99
C LEU A 47 -1.02 -11.24 -13.50
N PHE A 48 -0.85 -9.97 -13.14
CA PHE A 48 -0.57 -9.59 -11.76
C PHE A 48 -1.75 -9.89 -10.82
N SER A 49 -2.98 -9.60 -11.26
CA SER A 49 -4.20 -9.96 -10.50
C SER A 49 -4.32 -11.48 -10.31
N THR A 50 -3.97 -12.26 -11.32
CA THR A 50 -3.93 -13.73 -11.23
C THR A 50 -2.90 -14.18 -10.19
N GLY A 51 -1.71 -13.59 -10.22
CA GLY A 51 -0.67 -13.84 -9.21
C GLY A 51 -1.15 -13.53 -7.78
N LEU A 52 -1.84 -12.39 -7.60
CA LEU A 52 -2.43 -12.02 -6.30
C LEU A 52 -3.54 -12.99 -5.86
N ARG A 53 -4.37 -13.48 -6.79
CA ARG A 53 -5.40 -14.48 -6.50
C ARG A 53 -4.82 -15.85 -6.14
N ILE A 54 -3.76 -16.28 -6.82
CA ILE A 54 -3.03 -17.49 -6.43
C ILE A 54 -2.39 -17.32 -5.05
N TYR A 55 -1.81 -16.15 -4.80
CA TYR A 55 -1.26 -15.80 -3.49
C TYR A 55 -2.34 -15.82 -2.40
N SER A 56 -3.53 -15.29 -2.70
CA SER A 56 -4.66 -15.30 -1.77
C SER A 56 -5.10 -16.73 -1.46
N LEU A 57 -5.18 -17.62 -2.45
CA LEU A 57 -5.48 -19.04 -2.22
C LEU A 57 -4.42 -19.73 -1.36
N TYR A 58 -3.14 -19.52 -1.65
CA TYR A 58 -2.05 -20.12 -0.89
C TYR A 58 -2.01 -19.64 0.58
N ARG A 59 -2.41 -18.39 0.83
CA ARG A 59 -2.43 -17.78 2.17
C ARG A 59 -3.79 -17.88 2.86
N ASP A 60 -4.81 -18.45 2.22
CA ASP A 60 -6.21 -18.44 2.63
C ASP A 60 -6.73 -17.03 2.95
N LEU A 61 -6.53 -16.10 2.01
CA LEU A 61 -7.08 -14.75 2.00
C LEU A 61 -8.32 -14.74 1.10
N LYS A 62 -9.41 -14.11 1.55
CA LYS A 62 -10.68 -14.03 0.80
C LYS A 62 -11.21 -12.61 0.82
N ASP A 63 -11.71 -12.16 -0.33
CA ASP A 63 -12.35 -10.86 -0.55
C ASP A 63 -11.57 -9.67 0.04
N ALA A 64 -11.84 -9.31 1.30
CA ALA A 64 -11.10 -8.33 2.07
C ALA A 64 -10.46 -9.01 3.30
N ASP A 65 -9.13 -9.07 3.35
CA ASP A 65 -8.39 -9.65 4.48
C ASP A 65 -7.38 -8.67 5.09
N ILE A 66 -7.38 -8.56 6.42
CA ILE A 66 -6.45 -7.70 7.15
C ILE A 66 -5.69 -8.56 8.17
N ARG A 67 -4.36 -8.60 8.07
CA ARG A 67 -3.47 -9.26 9.03
C ARG A 67 -2.54 -8.26 9.67
N GLN A 68 -2.72 -8.03 10.96
CA GLN A 68 -1.89 -7.12 11.75
C GLN A 68 -1.10 -7.92 12.80
N GLN A 69 0.22 -7.77 12.80
CA GLN A 69 1.11 -8.38 13.79
C GLN A 69 1.97 -7.29 14.41
N GLY A 70 1.77 -7.02 15.70
CA GLY A 70 2.48 -5.97 16.44
C GLY A 70 1.51 -5.04 17.18
N ARG A 71 1.92 -3.80 17.48
CA ARG A 71 1.15 -2.88 18.36
C ARG A 71 0.85 -1.54 17.70
N GLY A 72 -0.35 -1.01 17.93
CA GLY A 72 -0.74 0.32 17.46
C GLY A 72 -0.87 0.42 15.94
N ASN A 73 -1.23 -0.67 15.27
CA ASN A 73 -1.49 -0.66 13.84
C ASN A 73 -2.99 -0.40 13.57
N ALA A 74 -3.30 0.32 12.50
CA ALA A 74 -4.66 0.56 12.00
C ALA A 74 -4.74 0.14 10.53
N ALA A 75 -5.80 -0.56 10.15
CA ALA A 75 -6.03 -0.95 8.76
C ALA A 75 -7.52 -0.97 8.43
N GLY A 76 -7.85 -0.61 7.20
CA GLY A 76 -9.21 -0.65 6.67
C GLY A 76 -9.24 -0.99 5.19
N ILE A 77 -10.19 -1.84 4.80
CA ILE A 77 -10.49 -2.17 3.40
C ILE A 77 -11.94 -1.82 3.13
N GLY A 78 -12.19 -0.98 2.12
CA GLY A 78 -13.50 -0.69 1.59
C GLY A 78 -13.61 -1.16 0.14
N GLN A 79 -14.54 -2.06 -0.15
CA GLN A 79 -14.77 -2.58 -1.50
C GLN A 79 -16.21 -2.27 -1.93
N ALA A 80 -16.35 -1.68 -3.11
CA ALA A 80 -17.64 -1.50 -3.78
C ALA A 80 -17.57 -2.15 -5.17
N GLY A 81 -18.50 -3.08 -5.45
CA GLY A 81 -18.52 -3.89 -6.68
C GLY A 81 -18.40 -5.39 -6.39
N ARG A 82 -18.00 -6.18 -7.38
CA ARG A 82 -17.93 -7.66 -7.29
C ARG A 82 -16.57 -8.20 -7.69
N GLY A 83 -16.16 -9.32 -7.08
CA GLY A 83 -14.93 -10.04 -7.44
C GLY A 83 -13.64 -9.32 -7.07
N ASN A 84 -13.72 -8.35 -6.16
CA ASN A 84 -12.56 -7.61 -5.69
C ASN A 84 -11.78 -8.45 -4.66
N LEU A 85 -10.47 -8.42 -4.78
CA LEU A 85 -9.52 -8.99 -3.85
C LEU A 85 -8.69 -7.84 -3.27
N GLY A 86 -8.76 -7.67 -1.97
CA GLY A 86 -8.02 -6.65 -1.23
C GLY A 86 -7.43 -7.31 -0.01
N PHE A 87 -6.13 -7.12 0.23
CA PHE A 87 -5.57 -7.55 1.50
C PHE A 87 -4.50 -6.62 2.01
N ILE A 88 -4.41 -6.51 3.34
CA ILE A 88 -3.46 -5.67 4.05
C ILE A 88 -2.70 -6.54 5.04
N GLN A 89 -1.37 -6.53 4.95
CA GLN A 89 -0.50 -7.17 5.93
C GLN A 89 0.40 -6.14 6.59
N GLN A 90 0.26 -5.97 7.90
CA GLN A 90 1.07 -5.08 8.72
C GLN A 90 1.88 -5.91 9.72
N ARG A 91 3.21 -5.74 9.74
CA ARG A 91 4.09 -6.38 10.72
C ARG A 91 5.03 -5.36 11.34
N GLY A 92 4.76 -4.97 12.57
CA GLY A 92 5.48 -3.91 13.25
C GLY A 92 4.60 -3.02 14.10
N ASN A 93 5.02 -1.78 14.34
CA ASN A 93 4.32 -0.87 15.24
C ASN A 93 3.94 0.46 14.56
N GLY A 94 2.76 0.99 14.86
CA GLY A 94 2.35 2.33 14.40
C GLY A 94 2.01 2.40 12.91
N HIS A 95 1.66 1.29 12.26
CA HIS A 95 1.28 1.29 10.84
C HIS A 95 -0.15 1.77 10.63
N SER A 96 -0.42 2.47 9.53
CA SER A 96 -1.77 2.82 9.07
C SER A 96 -1.94 2.46 7.61
N ALA A 97 -3.01 1.74 7.26
CA ALA A 97 -3.30 1.38 5.88
C ALA A 97 -4.79 1.51 5.54
N THR A 98 -5.09 2.14 4.41
CA THR A 98 -6.44 2.18 3.84
C THR A 98 -6.37 1.68 2.40
N LEU A 99 -7.24 0.72 2.07
CA LEU A 99 -7.46 0.27 0.70
C LEU A 99 -8.92 0.50 0.32
N ARG A 100 -9.17 1.31 -0.70
CA ARG A 100 -10.50 1.50 -1.29
C ARG A 100 -10.51 0.96 -2.72
N GLN A 101 -11.39 0.02 -3.02
CA GLN A 101 -11.57 -0.53 -4.36
C GLN A 101 -13.01 -0.27 -4.83
N ASN A 102 -13.17 0.57 -5.86
CA ASN A 102 -14.46 0.87 -6.48
C ASN A 102 -14.49 0.34 -7.91
N GLY A 103 -15.33 -0.66 -8.16
CA GLY A 103 -15.48 -1.34 -9.44
C GLY A 103 -15.34 -2.86 -9.30
N ASN A 104 -15.10 -3.57 -10.39
CA ASN A 104 -15.16 -5.03 -10.43
C ASN A 104 -13.79 -5.66 -10.69
N ASN A 105 -13.57 -6.86 -10.14
CA ASN A 105 -12.37 -7.67 -10.37
C ASN A 105 -11.04 -6.99 -10.03
N ASN A 106 -11.05 -6.04 -9.12
CA ASN A 106 -9.87 -5.33 -8.67
C ASN A 106 -9.05 -6.18 -7.71
N ALA A 107 -7.71 -6.26 -7.86
CA ALA A 107 -6.85 -7.06 -7.00
C ALA A 107 -5.68 -6.23 -6.43
N TYR A 108 -5.67 -5.95 -5.12
CA TYR A 108 -4.62 -5.11 -4.52
C TYR A 108 -4.10 -5.63 -3.18
N GLY A 109 -2.78 -5.60 -2.99
CA GLY A 109 -2.12 -5.99 -1.75
C GLY A 109 -1.33 -4.85 -1.10
N ILE A 110 -1.52 -4.59 0.19
CA ILE A 110 -0.68 -3.66 0.96
C ILE A 110 0.17 -4.45 1.94
N PHE A 111 1.48 -4.23 1.93
CA PHE A 111 2.42 -4.84 2.84
C PHE A 111 3.22 -3.76 3.56
N GLN A 112 3.11 -3.72 4.87
CA GLN A 112 3.77 -2.74 5.72
C GLN A 112 4.60 -3.45 6.79
N TYR A 113 5.86 -3.04 6.92
CA TYR A 113 6.82 -3.64 7.83
C TYR A 113 7.55 -2.57 8.65
N GLY A 114 7.96 -2.94 9.87
CA GLY A 114 8.85 -2.14 10.71
C GLY A 114 8.11 -1.15 11.62
N ARG A 115 8.25 0.16 11.42
CA ARG A 115 7.62 1.18 12.27
C ARG A 115 7.05 2.35 11.48
N ASN A 116 5.93 2.91 11.96
CA ASN A 116 5.38 4.20 11.54
C ASN A 116 5.21 4.36 10.02
N THR A 117 4.60 3.39 9.34
CA THR A 117 4.33 3.49 7.90
C THR A 117 2.86 3.79 7.62
N GLN A 118 2.59 4.63 6.63
CA GLN A 118 1.24 5.04 6.25
C GLN A 118 0.99 4.84 4.75
N THR A 119 -0.02 4.06 4.40
CA THR A 119 -0.36 3.76 3.00
C THR A 119 -1.84 4.01 2.78
N ASP A 120 -2.18 4.77 1.74
CA ASP A 120 -3.55 4.98 1.30
C ASP A 120 -3.61 4.67 -0.20
N VAL A 121 -4.46 3.71 -0.57
CA VAL A 121 -4.63 3.25 -1.94
C VAL A 121 -6.10 3.34 -2.31
N ALA A 122 -6.35 4.01 -3.43
CA ALA A 122 -7.63 4.01 -4.11
C ALA A 122 -7.47 3.36 -5.48
N GLN A 123 -8.24 2.31 -5.74
CA GLN A 123 -8.32 1.66 -7.02
C GLN A 123 -9.74 1.82 -7.56
N ASP A 124 -9.86 2.65 -8.59
CA ASP A 124 -11.13 2.93 -9.27
C ASP A 124 -11.07 2.30 -10.68
N GLY A 125 -12.12 1.58 -11.08
CA GLY A 125 -12.22 0.92 -12.39
C GLY A 125 -12.35 -0.60 -12.32
N GLU A 126 -12.12 -1.28 -13.45
CA GLU A 126 -12.25 -2.74 -13.56
C GLU A 126 -10.92 -3.41 -13.86
N ASN A 127 -10.71 -4.60 -13.30
CA ASN A 127 -9.52 -5.45 -13.50
C ASN A 127 -8.19 -4.76 -13.15
N GLY A 128 -8.22 -3.71 -12.33
CA GLY A 128 -6.98 -3.08 -11.88
C GLY A 128 -6.24 -4.04 -10.95
N SER A 129 -4.92 -3.92 -10.91
CA SER A 129 -4.15 -4.64 -9.90
C SER A 129 -2.90 -3.90 -9.46
N GLY A 130 -2.42 -4.27 -8.28
CA GLY A 130 -1.18 -3.70 -7.76
C GLY A 130 -0.84 -4.17 -6.35
N ALA A 131 0.34 -3.78 -5.91
CA ALA A 131 0.80 -4.01 -4.56
C ALA A 131 1.66 -2.84 -4.08
N THR A 132 1.43 -2.41 -2.85
CA THR A 132 2.32 -1.45 -2.17
C THR A 132 3.10 -2.16 -1.09
N PHE A 133 4.41 -1.96 -1.07
CA PHE A 133 5.31 -2.38 -0.01
C PHE A 133 5.84 -1.14 0.70
N SER A 134 5.81 -1.11 2.03
CA SER A 134 6.37 -0.02 2.83
C SER A 134 7.16 -0.57 4.00
N TYR A 135 8.34 -0.02 4.22
CA TYR A 135 9.23 -0.39 5.32
C TYR A 135 9.70 0.87 6.04
N GLY A 136 9.50 0.95 7.35
CA GLY A 136 10.04 2.02 8.20
C GLY A 136 10.86 1.47 9.36
N TRP A 137 11.83 2.21 9.89
CA TRP A 137 12.73 1.76 10.97
C TRP A 137 12.81 2.77 12.10
#